data_AF-A0A0L8FJZ4-F1
#
_entry.id   AF-A0A0L8FJZ4-F1
#
_cell.length_a   1.000
_cell.length_b   1.000
_cell.length_c   1.000
_cell.angle_alpha   90.00
_cell.angle_beta   90.00
_cell.angle_gamma   90.00
#
_symmetry.space_group_name_H-M   'P 1'
#
loop_
_entity.id
_entity.type
_entity.pdbx_description
1 polymer ?
#
loop_
_entity_poly.entity_id
_entity_poly.type
_entity_poly.pdbx_seq_one_letter_code
_entity_poly.pdbx_strand_id
1 'polypeptide(L)'
;IQGLCGNFDFDITNDFNGPNGLPLDKVSFTQAYLSPTCERQQREDVEEVPCSSHFNDKKVVKKYCQHLRGSATFAKCNEIVQSHLFYDLCMRDMCTQHSNKNVESLCIALEAYARECAINGVIVEWRKNNTLSQLC
;
A
#
# COMPACT_ATOMS: atom_id res chain seq x y z
N ILE A 1 18.29 5.67 15.22
CA ILE A 1 17.50 6.43 14.22
C ILE A 1 16.11 6.60 14.81
N GLN A 2 15.31 7.59 14.44
CA GLN A 2 13.92 7.71 14.88
C GLN A 2 13.09 8.50 13.87
N GLY A 3 11.82 8.14 13.69
CA GLY A 3 10.91 8.77 12.73
C GLY A 3 9.70 7.90 12.43
N LEU A 4 8.95 8.24 11.38
CA LEU A 4 7.77 7.47 10.94
C LEU A 4 8.09 6.00 10.57
N CYS A 5 9.37 5.67 10.34
CA CYS A 5 9.84 4.31 10.05
C CYS A 5 10.40 3.60 11.29
N GLY A 6 10.07 4.07 12.50
CA GLY A 6 10.53 3.47 13.75
C GLY A 6 11.97 3.84 14.11
N ASN A 7 12.60 3.01 14.93
CA ASN A 7 13.92 3.26 15.50
C ASN A 7 15.04 2.32 15.01
N PHE A 8 14.67 1.29 14.24
CA PHE A 8 15.56 0.28 13.63
C PHE A 8 16.36 -0.56 14.66
N ASP A 9 15.70 -1.03 15.72
CA ASP A 9 16.32 -1.89 16.74
C ASP A 9 15.86 -3.36 16.74
N PHE A 10 15.09 -3.76 15.71
CA PHE A 10 14.46 -5.08 15.55
C PHE A 10 13.32 -5.39 16.55
N ASP A 11 12.87 -4.42 17.34
CA ASP A 11 11.70 -4.53 18.22
C ASP A 11 10.51 -3.71 17.70
N ILE A 12 9.63 -4.39 16.96
CA ILE A 12 8.43 -3.79 16.38
C ILE A 12 7.47 -3.20 17.41
N THR A 13 7.57 -3.58 18.69
CA THR A 13 6.63 -3.14 19.72
C THR A 13 6.85 -1.69 20.15
N ASN A 14 7.99 -1.12 19.79
CA ASN A 14 8.40 0.22 20.19
C ASN A 14 8.52 1.21 19.00
N ASP A 15 8.22 0.76 17.79
CA ASP A 15 8.33 1.57 16.57
C ASP A 15 7.42 2.82 16.60
N PHE A 16 6.36 2.81 17.42
CA PHE A 16 5.46 3.95 17.63
C PHE A 16 5.86 4.83 18.83
N ASN A 17 7.13 4.82 19.24
CA ASN A 17 7.63 5.75 20.24
C ASN A 17 7.77 7.17 19.66
N GLY A 18 7.20 8.14 20.36
CA GLY A 18 7.35 9.56 20.04
C GLY A 18 8.78 10.07 20.25
N PRO A 19 9.08 11.33 19.87
CA PRO A 19 10.41 11.92 20.04
C PRO A 19 10.91 11.97 21.49
N ASN A 20 10.02 11.82 22.47
CA ASN A 20 10.32 11.75 23.90
C ASN A 20 10.55 10.31 24.41
N GLY A 21 10.50 9.31 23.53
CA GLY A 21 10.67 7.89 23.86
C GLY A 21 9.44 7.22 24.47
N LEU A 22 8.30 7.91 24.53
CA LEU A 22 7.06 7.33 25.06
C LEU A 22 6.25 6.66 23.94
N PRO A 23 5.59 5.52 24.22
CA PRO A 23 4.71 4.87 23.26
C PRO A 23 3.49 5.76 22.98
N LEU A 24 3.12 5.85 21.70
CA LEU A 24 1.98 6.61 21.22
C LEU A 24 1.05 5.71 20.39
N ASP A 25 -0.24 6.05 20.33
CA ASP A 25 -1.13 5.51 19.31
C ASP A 25 -0.74 6.02 17.91
N LYS A 26 -1.24 5.37 16.86
CA LYS A 26 -0.90 5.67 15.45
C LYS A 26 -1.15 7.14 15.08
N VAL A 27 -2.25 7.75 15.53
CA VAL A 27 -2.56 9.14 15.20
C VAL A 27 -1.62 10.08 15.93
N SER A 28 -1.47 9.91 17.24
CA SER A 28 -0.55 10.73 18.05
C SER A 28 0.90 10.60 17.57
N PHE A 29 1.33 9.40 17.20
CA PHE A 29 2.65 9.13 16.64
C PHE A 29 2.88 9.91 15.33
N THR A 30 1.97 9.81 14.36
CA THR A 30 2.12 10.54 13.09
C THR A 30 2.13 12.05 13.27
N GLN A 31 1.36 12.58 14.22
CA GLN A 31 1.35 14.00 14.56
C GLN A 31 2.64 14.46 15.27
N ALA A 32 3.27 13.59 16.07
CA ALA A 32 4.49 13.91 16.79
C ALA A 32 5.71 14.11 15.87
N TYR A 33 5.69 13.51 14.68
CA TYR A 33 6.73 13.66 13.66
C TYR A 33 6.35 14.63 12.53
N LEU A 34 5.26 15.39 12.69
CA LEU A 34 4.82 16.38 11.70
C LEU A 34 5.75 17.61 11.71
N SER A 35 6.06 18.14 10.51
CA SER A 35 6.83 19.39 10.39
C SER A 35 6.12 20.55 11.09
N PRO A 36 6.84 21.46 11.79
CA PRO A 36 6.24 22.66 12.40
C PRO A 36 5.48 23.57 11.44
N THR A 37 5.77 23.49 10.14
CA THR A 37 5.12 24.27 9.08
C THR A 37 3.79 23.68 8.62
N CYS A 38 3.43 22.47 9.06
CA CYS A 38 2.20 21.81 8.68
C CYS A 38 1.10 22.05 9.73
N GLU A 39 -0.13 22.25 9.27
CA GLU A 39 -1.29 22.29 10.15
C GLU A 39 -1.58 20.90 10.71
N ARG A 40 -1.78 20.81 12.03
CA ARG A 40 -2.24 19.57 12.66
C ARG A 40 -3.71 19.36 12.33
N GLN A 41 -3.98 18.31 11.56
CA GLN A 41 -5.34 17.84 11.35
C GLN A 41 -5.74 16.88 12.46
N GLN A 42 -6.91 17.12 13.06
CA GLN A 42 -7.57 16.10 13.89
C GLN A 42 -8.14 15.06 12.93
N ARG A 43 -7.45 13.93 12.82
CA ARG A 43 -7.97 12.74 12.14
C ARG A 43 -8.22 11.66 13.18
N GLU A 44 -9.34 10.99 13.06
CA GLU A 44 -9.61 9.76 13.79
C GLU A 44 -8.88 8.61 13.09
N ASP A 45 -8.46 7.59 13.85
CA ASP A 45 -7.94 6.35 13.28
C ASP A 45 -9.11 5.50 12.77
N VAL A 46 -9.70 5.93 11.66
CA VAL A 46 -10.80 5.20 11.02
C VAL A 46 -10.21 4.27 9.97
N GLU A 47 -10.42 2.98 10.19
CA GLU A 47 -10.12 1.97 9.17
C GLU A 47 -11.22 2.02 8.10
N GLU A 48 -11.01 2.84 7.07
CA GLU A 48 -11.96 2.95 5.97
C GLU A 48 -11.98 1.64 5.15
N VAL A 49 -13.18 1.07 5.00
CA VAL A 49 -13.40 -0.07 4.10
C VAL A 49 -13.34 0.44 2.66
N PRO A 50 -12.38 -0.02 1.83
CA PRO A 50 -12.28 0.45 0.44
C PRO A 50 -13.56 0.17 -0.35
N CYS A 51 -13.99 1.17 -1.13
CA CYS A 51 -15.18 1.11 -1.98
C CYS A 51 -16.47 0.77 -1.22
N SER A 52 -16.64 1.26 0.02
CA SER A 52 -17.83 1.05 0.84
C SER A 52 -19.09 1.73 0.28
N SER A 53 -18.93 2.89 -0.37
CA SER A 53 -20.04 3.70 -0.90
C SER A 53 -20.61 3.19 -2.23
N HIS A 54 -19.81 2.51 -3.05
CA HIS A 54 -20.20 2.10 -4.41
C HIS A 54 -19.81 0.65 -4.72
N PHE A 55 -20.80 -0.24 -4.70
CA PHE A 55 -20.59 -1.67 -4.93
C PHE A 55 -20.13 -2.02 -6.36
N ASN A 56 -20.55 -1.25 -7.36
CA ASN A 56 -20.11 -1.44 -8.75
C ASN A 56 -18.61 -1.12 -8.91
N ASP A 57 -18.15 -0.04 -8.29
CA ASP A 57 -16.73 0.34 -8.30
C ASP A 57 -15.90 -0.72 -7.58
N LYS A 58 -16.39 -1.27 -6.46
CA LYS A 58 -15.72 -2.36 -5.74
C LYS A 58 -15.43 -3.58 -6.61
N LYS A 59 -16.40 -3.99 -7.44
CA LYS A 59 -16.20 -5.15 -8.36
C LYS A 59 -15.16 -4.84 -9.42
N VAL A 60 -15.18 -3.64 -9.99
CA VAL A 60 -14.23 -3.20 -11.02
C VAL A 60 -12.82 -3.11 -10.43
N VAL A 61 -12.65 -2.43 -9.28
CA VAL A 61 -11.37 -2.30 -8.58
C VAL A 61 -10.82 -3.67 -8.19
N LYS A 62 -11.66 -4.56 -7.66
CA LYS A 62 -11.26 -5.94 -7.35
C LYS A 62 -10.69 -6.67 -8.57
N LYS A 63 -11.30 -6.51 -9.75
CA LYS A 63 -10.79 -7.13 -10.99
C LYS A 63 -9.39 -6.63 -11.34
N TYR A 64 -9.12 -5.35 -11.18
CA TYR A 64 -7.79 -4.78 -11.43
C TYR A 64 -6.76 -5.27 -10.39
N CYS A 65 -7.05 -5.10 -9.10
CA CYS A 65 -6.12 -5.47 -8.04
C CYS A 65 -5.86 -6.99 -7.97
N GLN A 66 -6.78 -7.81 -8.49
CA GLN A 66 -6.57 -9.26 -8.63
C GLN A 66 -5.37 -9.62 -9.50
N HIS A 67 -4.84 -8.74 -10.36
CA HIS A 67 -3.62 -9.02 -11.11
C HIS A 67 -2.40 -9.27 -10.23
N LEU A 68 -2.34 -8.69 -9.03
CA LEU A 68 -1.26 -8.93 -8.04
C LEU A 68 -1.28 -10.38 -7.52
N ARG A 69 -2.48 -10.95 -7.32
CA ARG A 69 -2.68 -12.26 -6.69
C ARG A 69 -2.86 -13.40 -7.69
N GLY A 70 -3.53 -13.13 -8.82
CA GLY A 70 -4.05 -14.14 -9.74
C GLY A 70 -3.39 -14.17 -11.12
N SER A 71 -2.52 -13.21 -11.44
CA SER A 71 -1.82 -13.22 -12.73
C SER A 71 -0.66 -14.22 -12.69
N ALA A 72 -0.53 -15.03 -13.75
CA ALA A 72 0.63 -15.90 -13.94
C ALA A 72 1.96 -15.14 -13.92
N THR A 73 1.95 -13.87 -14.30
CA THR A 73 3.11 -12.95 -14.22
C THR A 73 3.75 -12.92 -12.82
N PHE A 74 2.94 -12.99 -11.76
CA PHE A 74 3.41 -12.91 -10.37
C PHE A 74 3.40 -14.26 -9.66
N ALA A 75 3.14 -15.38 -10.34
CA ALA A 75 2.95 -16.69 -9.70
C ALA A 75 4.16 -17.09 -8.82
N LYS A 76 5.37 -17.04 -9.37
CA LYS A 76 6.61 -17.35 -8.64
C LYS A 76 6.86 -16.41 -7.45
N CYS A 77 6.49 -15.14 -7.58
CA CYS A 77 6.65 -14.21 -6.46
C CYS A 77 5.63 -14.46 -5.34
N ASN A 78 4.38 -14.81 -5.69
CA ASN A 78 3.34 -15.13 -4.71
C ASN A 78 3.68 -16.36 -3.84
N GLU A 79 4.60 -17.23 -4.27
CA GLU A 79 5.11 -18.34 -3.46
C GLU A 79 6.00 -17.88 -2.29
N ILE A 80 6.61 -16.70 -2.39
CA ILE A 80 7.62 -16.22 -1.44
C ILE A 80 7.27 -14.89 -0.77
N VAL A 81 6.49 -14.02 -1.44
CA VAL A 81 6.06 -12.72 -0.91
C VAL A 81 4.53 -12.68 -0.89
N GLN A 82 3.97 -12.39 0.28
CA GLN A 82 2.53 -12.26 0.47
C GLN A 82 2.00 -11.00 -0.25
N SER A 83 1.14 -11.20 -1.25
CA SER A 83 0.50 -10.11 -2.01
C SER A 83 -0.66 -9.43 -1.29
N HIS A 84 -0.98 -9.83 -0.04
CA HIS A 84 -2.15 -9.34 0.68
C HIS A 84 -2.12 -7.82 0.85
N LEU A 85 -1.01 -7.30 1.40
CA LEU A 85 -0.78 -5.88 1.64
C LEU A 85 -0.86 -5.04 0.36
N PHE A 86 -0.16 -5.46 -0.71
CA PHE A 86 -0.15 -4.74 -1.99
C PHE A 86 -1.54 -4.68 -2.64
N TYR A 87 -2.32 -5.77 -2.54
CA TYR A 87 -3.69 -5.78 -3.01
C TYR A 87 -4.59 -4.86 -2.18
N ASP A 88 -4.44 -4.84 -0.86
CA ASP A 88 -5.28 -4.01 0.00
C ASP A 88 -4.99 -2.52 -0.21
N LEU A 89 -3.72 -2.16 -0.42
CA LEU A 89 -3.30 -0.83 -0.87
C LEU A 89 -3.87 -0.49 -2.25
N CYS A 90 -3.77 -1.40 -3.22
CA CYS A 90 -4.39 -1.22 -4.54
C CYS A 90 -5.90 -0.95 -4.44
N MET A 91 -6.62 -1.74 -3.63
CA MET A 91 -8.05 -1.54 -3.41
C MET A 91 -8.29 -0.15 -2.83
N ARG A 92 -7.59 0.23 -1.77
CA ARG A 92 -7.73 1.55 -1.13
C ARG A 92 -7.51 2.69 -2.12
N ASP A 93 -6.36 2.69 -2.79
CA ASP A 93 -5.94 3.81 -3.64
C ASP A 93 -6.84 3.94 -4.87
N MET A 94 -7.24 2.83 -5.49
CA MET A 94 -8.19 2.85 -6.60
C MET A 94 -9.61 3.27 -6.18
N CYS A 95 -10.05 2.94 -4.95
CA CYS A 95 -11.36 3.34 -4.45
C CYS A 95 -11.44 4.83 -4.08
N THR A 96 -10.33 5.46 -3.69
CA THR A 96 -10.29 6.90 -3.39
C THR A 96 -10.33 7.78 -4.64
N GLN A 97 -9.92 7.24 -5.79
CA GLN A 97 -9.98 7.96 -7.05
C GLN A 97 -11.38 7.81 -7.64
N HIS A 98 -12.24 8.82 -7.46
CA HIS A 98 -13.63 8.89 -7.94
C HIS A 98 -13.81 8.75 -9.47
N SER A 99 -12.76 8.49 -10.24
CA SER A 99 -12.83 8.37 -11.69
C SER A 99 -12.41 6.97 -12.13
N ASN A 100 -13.30 6.30 -12.84
CA ASN A 100 -13.11 5.01 -13.53
C ASN A 100 -12.03 5.05 -14.65
N LYS A 101 -11.04 5.94 -14.56
CA LYS A 101 -10.10 6.27 -15.64
C LYS A 101 -8.62 6.34 -15.22
N ASN A 102 -8.29 6.37 -13.93
CA ASN A 102 -6.89 6.34 -13.51
C ASN A 102 -6.52 4.96 -12.96
N VAL A 103 -6.05 4.10 -13.87
CA VAL A 103 -5.35 2.85 -13.57
C VAL A 103 -3.95 3.09 -12.98
N GLU A 104 -3.54 4.34 -12.81
CA GLU A 104 -2.27 4.74 -12.21
C GLU A 104 -2.01 4.07 -10.86
N SER A 105 -3.00 4.02 -9.96
CA SER A 105 -2.84 3.34 -8.65
C SER A 105 -2.60 1.83 -8.79
N LEU A 106 -3.18 1.17 -9.81
CA LEU A 106 -2.86 -0.22 -10.13
C LEU A 106 -1.39 -0.33 -10.53
N CYS A 107 -0.90 0.56 -11.39
CA CYS A 107 0.48 0.53 -11.88
C CYS A 107 1.50 0.75 -10.76
N ILE A 108 1.20 1.67 -9.82
CA ILE A 108 2.01 1.88 -8.62
C ILE A 108 2.05 0.62 -7.76
N ALA A 109 0.90 -0.02 -7.54
CA ALA A 109 0.83 -1.26 -6.76
C ALA A 109 1.58 -2.43 -7.43
N LEU A 110 1.46 -2.58 -8.76
CA LEU A 110 2.18 -3.58 -9.54
C LEU A 110 3.69 -3.37 -9.45
N GLU A 111 4.15 -2.14 -9.58
CA GLU A 111 5.57 -1.79 -9.49
C GLU A 111 6.12 -2.02 -8.08
N ALA A 112 5.39 -1.57 -7.05
CA ALA A 112 5.78 -1.79 -5.66
C ALA A 112 5.89 -3.28 -5.33
N TYR A 113 4.94 -4.10 -5.81
CA TYR A 113 5.00 -5.54 -5.60
C TYR A 113 6.14 -6.18 -6.38
N ALA A 114 6.35 -5.80 -7.65
CA ALA A 114 7.48 -6.29 -8.45
C ALA A 114 8.83 -5.95 -7.82
N ARG A 115 8.97 -4.77 -7.21
CA ARG A 115 10.14 -4.37 -6.45
C ARG A 115 10.36 -5.26 -5.22
N GLU A 116 9.31 -5.55 -4.46
CA GLU A 116 9.40 -6.45 -3.31
C GLU A 116 9.78 -7.88 -3.73
N CYS A 117 9.23 -8.36 -4.84
CA CYS A 117 9.64 -9.63 -5.45
C CYS A 117 11.15 -9.63 -5.77
N ALA A 118 11.65 -8.55 -6.36
CA ALA A 118 13.05 -8.43 -6.75
C ALA A 118 13.99 -8.42 -5.54
N ILE A 119 13.61 -7.76 -4.43
CA ILE A 119 14.33 -7.80 -3.15
C ILE A 119 14.44 -9.24 -2.64
N ASN A 120 13.41 -10.05 -2.85
CA ASN A 120 13.37 -11.46 -2.48
C ASN A 120 13.89 -12.40 -3.60
N GLY A 121 14.61 -11.86 -4.59
CA GLY A 121 15.32 -12.65 -5.62
C GLY A 121 14.47 -13.11 -6.81
N VAL A 122 13.24 -12.62 -6.96
CA VAL A 122 12.36 -12.93 -8.10
C VAL A 122 12.13 -11.67 -8.93
N ILE A 123 12.79 -11.58 -10.08
CA ILE A 123 12.57 -10.49 -11.04
C ILE A 123 11.26 -10.74 -11.79
N VAL A 124 10.30 -9.82 -11.65
CA VAL A 124 9.01 -9.87 -12.35
C VAL A 124 8.97 -8.78 -13.42
N GLU A 125 9.07 -9.18 -14.70
CA GLU A 125 8.99 -8.26 -15.83
C GLU A 125 7.54 -7.99 -16.23
N TRP A 126 6.74 -7.47 -15.31
CA TRP A 126 5.28 -7.37 -15.48
C TRP A 126 4.86 -6.48 -16.66
N ARG A 127 5.68 -5.50 -17.05
CA ARG A 127 5.47 -4.66 -18.24
C ARG A 127 5.65 -5.41 -19.57
N LYS A 128 6.20 -6.62 -19.58
CA LYS A 128 6.21 -7.48 -20.78
C LYS A 128 4.89 -8.21 -20.99
N ASN A 129 4.00 -8.23 -20.00
CA ASN A 129 2.66 -8.76 -20.16
C ASN A 129 1.80 -7.73 -20.91
N ASN A 130 1.33 -8.08 -22.11
CA ASN A 130 0.54 -7.18 -22.96
C ASN A 130 -0.68 -6.58 -22.25
N THR A 131 -1.39 -7.36 -21.42
CA THR A 131 -2.56 -6.86 -20.71
C THR A 131 -2.16 -5.84 -19.65
N LEU A 132 -1.17 -6.16 -18.81
CA LEU A 132 -0.71 -5.23 -17.76
C LEU A 132 -0.06 -3.97 -18.34
N SER A 133 0.65 -4.10 -19.47
CA SER A 133 1.26 -2.99 -20.21
C SER A 133 0.30 -2.18 -21.08
N GLN A 134 -0.97 -2.56 -21.17
CA GLN A 134 -2.00 -1.70 -21.77
C GLN A 134 -2.81 -0.99 -20.71
N LEU A 135 -2.89 -1.58 -19.51
CA LEU A 135 -3.47 -0.95 -18.33
C LEU A 135 -2.52 0.07 -17.69
N CYS A 136 -1.24 0.00 -17.99
CA CYS A 136 -0.13 0.82 -17.47
C CYS A 136 0.88 1.06 -18.60
#